data_AF-A0A069P3B2-F1
#
_entry.id   AF-A0A069P3B2-F1
#
_cell.length_a   1.000
_cell.length_b   1.000
_cell.length_c   1.000
_cell.angle_alpha   90.00
_cell.angle_beta   90.00
_cell.angle_gamma   90.00
#
_symmetry.space_group_name_H-M   'P 1'
#
loop_
_entity.id
_entity.type
_entity.pdbx_description
1 polymer ?
#
loop_
_entity_poly.entity_id
_entity_poly.type
_entity_poly.pdbx_seq_one_letter_code
_entity_poly.pdbx_strand_id
1 'polypeptide(L)'
;MNRREFLSIAGALAAGPMPAAAALTTARPDGPVKALIFVDFNGGNDGLNTVIPIADERYRALRPTLHIPRDKALRIDERTGLHPSLRPLMPAWNAGEWGIVQGVGYAQPSRSHYRSQQIWNTASDAGDYRREGWLARSVASQMHTFGTAEAGPFPAGVNMPQMNLPFDMRSFAASCEAAVRVVRASRAQRGVTVIRLALNGFDTHEHQAARHASLLAQFADGVASLRQALTASGDWRRTLVMTRSEFGRSAHENEARGTEHGAAAPHFVLGGAVRGGLFGDAPNLEQLDADGGVQASIDFRRFCATALDACWSVASAPVIGQSFEPLPFVRA
;
A
#
# COMPACT_ATOMS: atom_id res chain seq x y z
N MET A 1 52.86 26.98 8.39
CA MET A 1 52.03 26.14 9.28
C MET A 1 52.62 24.75 9.34
N ASN A 2 52.92 24.25 10.54
CA ASN A 2 53.77 23.09 10.79
C ASN A 2 52.95 21.88 11.27
N ARG A 3 53.37 20.67 10.87
CA ARG A 3 52.73 19.34 11.05
C ARG A 3 52.47 18.87 12.50
N ARG A 4 52.59 19.73 13.51
CA ARG A 4 52.50 19.37 14.95
C ARG A 4 51.20 19.77 15.65
N GLU A 5 50.29 20.52 15.00
CA GLU A 5 48.97 20.84 15.58
C GLU A 5 47.84 19.89 15.14
N PHE A 6 48.10 18.91 14.27
CA PHE A 6 47.07 17.99 13.77
C PHE A 6 46.89 16.71 14.62
N LEU A 7 47.70 16.53 15.69
CA LEU A 7 47.72 15.29 16.48
C LEU A 7 47.29 15.44 17.96
N SER A 8 46.49 16.45 18.31
CA SER A 8 45.96 16.59 19.69
C SER A 8 44.46 16.33 19.86
N ILE A 9 43.74 15.83 18.84
CA ILE A 9 42.36 15.31 18.99
C ILE A 9 42.37 13.80 18.79
N ALA A 10 43.16 13.09 19.59
CA ALA A 10 43.16 11.64 19.66
C ALA A 10 43.37 11.22 21.11
N GLY A 11 42.29 11.20 21.89
CA GLY A 11 42.38 10.78 23.28
C GLY A 11 41.10 11.01 24.08
N ALA A 12 40.06 10.22 23.81
CA ALA A 12 39.11 9.69 24.79
C ALA A 12 37.87 9.11 24.09
N LEU A 13 37.94 7.86 23.61
CA LEU A 13 36.78 7.01 23.50
C LEU A 13 37.08 5.73 24.28
N ALA A 14 36.51 5.68 25.48
CA ALA A 14 36.54 4.51 26.34
C ALA A 14 35.94 3.31 25.59
N ALA A 15 36.66 2.20 25.60
CA ALA A 15 36.15 0.90 25.18
C ALA A 15 35.10 0.42 26.19
N GLY A 16 33.85 0.88 26.03
CA GLY A 16 32.69 0.16 26.56
C GLY A 16 32.39 -1.04 25.67
N PRO A 17 31.71 -2.09 26.17
CA PRO A 17 31.27 -3.19 25.33
C PRO A 17 30.39 -2.62 24.21
N MET A 18 30.88 -2.69 22.98
CA MET A 18 30.04 -2.42 21.81
C MET A 18 28.84 -3.36 21.90
N PRO A 19 27.58 -2.87 21.85
CA PRO A 19 26.48 -3.77 21.58
C PRO A 19 26.84 -4.50 20.29
N ALA A 20 26.79 -5.83 20.32
CA ALA A 20 27.05 -6.64 19.14
C ALA A 20 26.25 -6.01 18.00
N ALA A 21 26.95 -5.46 17.00
CA ALA A 21 26.31 -5.00 15.79
C ALA A 21 25.57 -6.23 15.27
N ALA A 22 24.25 -6.27 15.47
CA ALA A 22 23.41 -7.29 14.87
C ALA A 22 23.83 -7.29 13.41
N ALA A 23 24.39 -8.40 12.94
CA ALA A 23 24.83 -8.52 11.57
C ALA A 23 23.61 -8.15 10.72
N LEU A 24 23.58 -6.92 10.17
CA LEU A 24 22.53 -6.52 9.27
C LEU A 24 22.70 -7.45 8.07
N THR A 25 21.86 -8.47 8.00
CA THR A 25 21.72 -9.32 6.82
C THR A 25 21.44 -8.38 5.66
N THR A 26 22.43 -8.17 4.79
CA THR A 26 22.34 -7.19 3.72
C THR A 26 21.28 -7.65 2.73
N ALA A 27 20.29 -6.79 2.48
CA ALA A 27 19.13 -7.14 1.70
C ALA A 27 19.49 -7.41 0.23
N ARG A 28 19.37 -8.64 -0.28
CA ARG A 28 19.65 -8.90 -1.70
C ARG A 28 18.39 -8.70 -2.55
N PRO A 29 18.40 -7.85 -3.59
CA PRO A 29 17.26 -7.62 -4.48
C PRO A 29 17.11 -8.73 -5.53
N ASP A 30 17.13 -10.00 -5.12
CA ASP A 30 17.08 -11.19 -5.96
C ASP A 30 15.69 -11.82 -6.06
N GLY A 31 14.70 -11.31 -5.33
CA GLY A 31 13.29 -11.76 -5.40
C GLY A 31 12.65 -11.58 -6.78
N PRO A 32 11.52 -12.26 -7.06
CA PRO A 32 10.86 -12.23 -8.38
C PRO A 32 10.34 -10.83 -8.76
N VAL A 33 10.08 -9.97 -7.77
CA VAL A 33 9.62 -8.59 -8.00
C VAL A 33 10.81 -7.65 -8.12
N LYS A 34 10.90 -6.94 -9.25
CA LYS A 34 11.93 -5.92 -9.52
C LYS A 34 11.38 -4.50 -9.56
N ALA A 35 10.06 -4.35 -9.60
CA ALA A 35 9.39 -3.06 -9.49
C ALA A 35 8.21 -3.16 -8.52
N LEU A 36 8.25 -2.38 -7.44
CA LEU A 36 7.21 -2.28 -6.43
C LEU A 36 6.54 -0.91 -6.53
N ILE A 37 5.25 -0.88 -6.82
CA ILE A 37 4.47 0.34 -7.00
C ILE A 37 3.41 0.41 -5.92
N PHE A 38 3.51 1.38 -5.01
CA PHE A 38 2.46 1.69 -4.06
C PHE A 38 1.47 2.67 -4.66
N VAL A 39 0.18 2.41 -4.46
CA VAL A 39 -0.90 3.36 -4.75
C VAL A 39 -1.60 3.69 -3.44
N ASP A 40 -1.40 4.90 -2.95
CA ASP A 40 -2.00 5.36 -1.70
C ASP A 40 -3.38 5.99 -1.97
N PHE A 41 -4.41 5.38 -1.38
CA PHE A 41 -5.77 5.89 -1.31
C PHE A 41 -5.87 6.84 -0.12
N ASN A 42 -5.47 8.09 -0.33
CA ASN A 42 -5.41 9.09 0.72
C ASN A 42 -6.83 9.54 1.09
N GLY A 43 -7.15 9.37 2.37
CA GLY A 43 -8.45 9.66 2.95
C GLY A 43 -9.19 8.45 3.50
N GLY A 44 -8.67 7.22 3.42
CA GLY A 44 -9.40 6.05 3.95
C GLY A 44 -10.48 5.55 3.00
N ASN A 45 -10.16 4.53 2.20
CA ASN A 45 -11.06 3.95 1.22
C ASN A 45 -12.23 3.20 1.87
N ASP A 46 -13.46 3.40 1.38
CA ASP A 46 -14.63 2.63 1.80
C ASP A 46 -14.51 1.18 1.30
N GLY A 47 -14.10 0.31 2.21
CA GLY A 47 -13.89 -1.11 1.92
C GLY A 47 -15.17 -1.84 1.51
N LEU A 48 -16.30 -1.56 2.16
CA LEU A 48 -17.56 -2.26 1.91
C LEU A 48 -18.23 -1.82 0.61
N ASN A 49 -17.90 -0.63 0.11
CA ASN A 49 -18.27 -0.20 -1.23
C ASN A 49 -17.20 -0.48 -2.28
N THR A 50 -16.03 -1.00 -1.91
CA THR A 50 -14.97 -1.40 -2.85
C THR A 50 -15.02 -2.91 -3.13
N VAL A 51 -15.02 -3.71 -2.06
CA VAL A 51 -15.18 -5.17 -2.05
C VAL A 51 -16.45 -5.47 -1.26
N ILE A 52 -17.50 -5.81 -1.98
CA ILE A 52 -18.88 -5.76 -1.51
C ILE A 52 -19.30 -7.15 -1.03
N PRO A 53 -19.74 -7.32 0.23
CA PRO A 53 -20.31 -8.57 0.72
C PRO A 53 -21.76 -8.75 0.21
N ILE A 54 -21.91 -9.00 -1.09
CA ILE A 54 -23.19 -9.04 -1.81
C ILE A 54 -24.19 -10.12 -1.33
N ALA A 55 -23.74 -11.08 -0.52
CA ALA A 55 -24.62 -12.08 0.11
C ALA A 55 -25.01 -11.76 1.56
N ASP A 56 -24.44 -10.71 2.17
CA ASP A 56 -24.79 -10.30 3.53
C ASP A 56 -25.88 -9.22 3.50
N GLU A 57 -27.08 -9.57 3.94
CA GLU A 57 -28.23 -8.65 3.96
C GLU A 57 -28.00 -7.43 4.85
N ARG A 58 -27.12 -7.52 5.86
CA ARG A 58 -26.77 -6.39 6.74
C ARG A 58 -26.10 -5.28 5.96
N TYR A 59 -25.35 -5.60 4.90
CA TYR A 59 -24.72 -4.58 4.07
C TYR A 59 -25.75 -3.54 3.58
N ARG A 60 -26.92 -4.01 3.10
CA ARG A 60 -27.98 -3.13 2.65
C ARG A 60 -28.60 -2.33 3.80
N ALA A 61 -28.79 -2.96 4.96
CA ALA A 61 -29.34 -2.29 6.15
C ALA A 61 -28.40 -1.20 6.69
N LEU A 62 -27.09 -1.47 6.66
CA LEU A 62 -26.03 -0.56 7.10
C LEU A 62 -25.75 0.57 6.10
N ARG A 63 -26.12 0.40 4.83
CA ARG A 63 -25.88 1.34 3.72
C ARG A 63 -27.18 1.73 2.99
N PRO A 64 -28.15 2.40 3.63
CA PRO A 64 -29.45 2.67 3.02
C PRO A 64 -29.38 3.35 1.65
N THR A 65 -28.46 4.31 1.46
CA THR A 65 -28.28 5.01 0.18
C THR A 65 -26.99 4.64 -0.54
N LEU A 66 -26.01 4.14 0.19
CA LEU A 66 -24.70 3.78 -0.35
C LEU A 66 -24.61 2.34 -0.87
N HIS A 67 -25.54 1.45 -0.54
CA HIS A 67 -25.45 0.06 -0.97
C HIS A 67 -25.39 -0.06 -2.50
N ILE A 68 -24.50 -0.91 -2.99
CA ILE A 68 -24.46 -1.29 -4.39
C ILE A 68 -25.27 -2.57 -4.57
N PRO A 69 -26.35 -2.56 -5.38
CA PRO A 69 -27.17 -3.75 -5.60
C PRO A 69 -26.36 -4.91 -6.20
N ARG A 70 -26.73 -6.14 -5.83
CA ARG A 70 -26.04 -7.38 -6.26
C ARG A 70 -25.93 -7.52 -7.79
N ASP A 71 -26.93 -7.07 -8.53
CA ASP A 71 -26.98 -7.10 -10.00
C ASP A 71 -26.13 -6.01 -10.66
N LYS A 72 -25.75 -4.97 -9.91
CA LYS A 72 -24.85 -3.91 -10.37
C LYS A 72 -23.38 -4.22 -10.06
N ALA A 73 -23.12 -4.90 -8.94
CA ALA A 73 -21.77 -5.29 -8.54
C ALA A 73 -21.10 -6.23 -9.57
N LEU A 74 -19.78 -6.11 -9.73
CA LEU A 74 -18.99 -7.06 -10.50
C LEU A 74 -18.78 -8.30 -9.64
N ARG A 75 -19.59 -9.34 -9.87
CA ARG A 75 -19.50 -10.58 -9.09
C ARG A 75 -18.18 -11.29 -9.36
N ILE A 76 -17.46 -11.61 -8.29
CA ILE A 76 -16.22 -12.40 -8.35
C ILE A 76 -16.38 -13.78 -7.72
N ASP A 77 -17.37 -13.95 -6.85
CA ASP A 77 -17.88 -15.24 -6.41
C ASP A 77 -19.39 -15.13 -6.03
N GLU A 78 -19.92 -16.12 -5.29
CA GLU A 78 -21.32 -16.14 -4.86
C GLU A 78 -21.67 -15.09 -3.78
N ARG A 79 -20.69 -14.74 -2.94
CA ARG A 79 -20.79 -13.94 -1.72
C ARG A 79 -20.17 -12.55 -1.83
N THR A 80 -19.26 -12.36 -2.79
CA THR A 80 -18.40 -11.19 -2.93
C THR A 80 -18.53 -10.59 -4.33
N GLY A 81 -18.68 -9.27 -4.38
CA GLY A 81 -18.64 -8.47 -5.60
C GLY A 81 -17.65 -7.32 -5.48
N LEU A 82 -17.40 -6.62 -6.59
CA LEU A 82 -16.56 -5.43 -6.64
C LEU A 82 -17.37 -4.24 -7.13
N HIS A 83 -16.92 -3.03 -6.74
CA HIS A 83 -17.50 -1.79 -7.23
C HIS A 83 -17.53 -1.77 -8.78
N PRO A 84 -18.62 -1.34 -9.44
CA PRO A 84 -18.73 -1.31 -10.91
C PRO A 84 -17.60 -0.56 -11.62
N SER A 85 -17.11 0.53 -11.02
CA SER A 85 -15.97 1.32 -11.52
C SER A 85 -14.66 0.53 -11.64
N LEU A 86 -14.53 -0.62 -10.97
CA LEU A 86 -13.33 -1.47 -11.08
C LEU A 86 -13.35 -2.37 -12.32
N ARG A 87 -14.37 -2.27 -13.18
CA ARG A 87 -14.52 -3.07 -14.41
C ARG A 87 -13.27 -3.09 -15.30
N PRO A 88 -12.54 -1.98 -15.49
CA PRO A 88 -11.29 -1.97 -16.28
C PRO A 88 -10.23 -2.97 -15.78
N LEU A 89 -10.27 -3.39 -14.52
CA LEU A 89 -9.32 -4.35 -13.93
C LEU A 89 -9.77 -5.82 -14.04
N MET A 90 -10.99 -6.10 -14.52
CA MET A 90 -11.45 -7.48 -14.68
C MET A 90 -10.56 -8.35 -15.59
N PRO A 91 -9.90 -7.84 -16.64
CA PRO A 91 -8.90 -8.62 -17.37
C PRO A 91 -7.73 -9.12 -16.49
N ALA A 92 -7.32 -8.36 -15.46
CA ALA A 92 -6.29 -8.80 -14.50
C ALA A 92 -6.83 -9.87 -13.53
N TRP A 93 -8.09 -9.73 -13.09
CA TRP A 93 -8.79 -10.76 -12.30
C TRP A 93 -8.86 -12.09 -13.07
N ASN A 94 -9.35 -12.04 -14.31
CA ASN A 94 -9.53 -13.22 -15.16
C ASN A 94 -8.20 -13.89 -15.53
N ALA A 95 -7.10 -13.13 -15.58
CA ALA A 95 -5.76 -13.66 -15.79
C ALA A 95 -5.13 -14.28 -14.52
N GLY A 96 -5.78 -14.18 -13.36
CA GLY A 96 -5.23 -14.63 -12.08
C GLY A 96 -4.04 -13.78 -11.62
N GLU A 97 -4.04 -12.49 -11.98
CA GLU A 97 -2.98 -11.50 -11.71
C GLU A 97 -3.43 -10.41 -10.73
N TRP A 98 -4.63 -10.52 -10.17
CA TRP A 98 -5.19 -9.60 -9.18
C TRP A 98 -5.62 -10.34 -7.92
N GLY A 99 -4.92 -10.07 -6.81
CA GLY A 99 -5.27 -10.51 -5.47
C GLY A 99 -5.92 -9.40 -4.65
N ILE A 100 -6.84 -9.78 -3.77
CA ILE A 100 -7.53 -8.88 -2.85
C ILE A 100 -7.32 -9.42 -1.44
N VAL A 101 -6.67 -8.64 -0.58
CA VAL A 101 -6.42 -8.99 0.82
C VAL A 101 -7.42 -8.21 1.68
N GLN A 102 -8.30 -8.94 2.37
CA GLN A 102 -9.37 -8.37 3.19
C GLN A 102 -8.97 -8.25 4.66
N GLY A 103 -9.62 -7.36 5.40
CA GLY A 103 -9.43 -7.21 6.85
C GLY A 103 -8.06 -6.66 7.25
N VAL A 104 -7.38 -5.92 6.37
CA VAL A 104 -6.06 -5.35 6.67
C VAL A 104 -6.23 -4.08 7.49
N GLY A 105 -5.54 -4.02 8.63
CA GLY A 105 -5.55 -2.87 9.52
C GLY A 105 -4.53 -3.03 10.66
N TYR A 106 -4.74 -2.33 11.76
CA TYR A 106 -3.91 -2.45 12.96
C TYR A 106 -4.72 -2.24 14.23
N ALA A 107 -4.22 -2.76 15.35
CA ALA A 107 -4.87 -2.58 16.65
C ALA A 107 -4.82 -1.11 17.08
N GLN A 108 -5.90 -0.65 17.74
CA GLN A 108 -6.04 0.73 18.23
C GLN A 108 -5.84 1.76 17.11
N PRO A 109 -6.70 1.76 16.08
CA PRO A 109 -6.55 2.62 14.91
C PRO A 109 -6.52 4.09 15.28
N SER A 110 -5.62 4.85 14.66
CA SER A 110 -5.56 6.30 14.85
C SER A 110 -6.60 7.00 13.96
N ARG A 111 -7.31 7.97 14.53
CA ARG A 111 -8.25 8.81 13.79
C ARG A 111 -7.60 9.96 13.03
N SER A 112 -6.29 10.18 13.21
CA SER A 112 -5.55 11.21 12.51
C SER A 112 -4.97 10.66 11.21
N HIS A 113 -5.35 11.23 10.07
CA HIS A 113 -4.74 10.89 8.77
C HIS A 113 -3.22 10.93 8.83
N TYR A 114 -2.67 12.02 9.38
CA TYR A 114 -1.23 12.19 9.52
C TYR A 114 -0.60 11.05 10.32
N ARG A 115 -1.17 10.71 11.48
CA ARG A 115 -0.63 9.64 12.31
C ARG A 115 -0.77 8.28 11.64
N SER A 116 -1.90 7.99 11.03
CA SER A 116 -2.15 6.72 10.34
C SER A 116 -1.21 6.52 9.15
N GLN A 117 -0.94 7.58 8.37
CA GLN A 117 0.07 7.53 7.31
C GLN A 117 1.47 7.27 7.87
N GLN A 118 1.84 7.88 8.99
CA GLN A 118 3.11 7.60 9.65
C GLN A 118 3.22 6.14 10.10
N ILE A 119 2.16 5.57 10.69
CA ILE A 119 2.11 4.16 11.10
C ILE A 119 2.38 3.25 9.91
N TRP A 120 1.67 3.46 8.80
CA TRP A 120 1.86 2.70 7.56
C TRP A 120 3.25 2.88 6.93
N ASN A 121 3.77 4.11 6.92
CA ASN A 121 5.07 4.41 6.34
C ASN A 121 6.23 3.84 7.16
N THR A 122 6.07 3.74 8.48
CA THR A 122 7.12 3.29 9.39
C THR A 122 6.97 1.82 9.81
N ALA A 123 5.84 1.19 9.49
CA ALA A 123 5.46 -0.14 9.95
C ALA A 123 5.51 -0.24 11.49
N SER A 124 5.06 0.81 12.17
CA SER A 124 5.04 0.88 13.64
C SER A 124 3.71 0.36 14.22
N ASP A 125 3.69 0.07 15.51
CA ASP A 125 2.44 0.02 16.27
C ASP A 125 1.81 1.41 16.39
N ALA A 126 0.54 1.48 16.80
CA ALA A 126 -0.20 2.74 16.94
C ALA A 126 0.44 3.69 17.97
N GLY A 127 0.97 3.15 19.07
CA GLY A 127 1.68 3.91 20.11
C GLY A 127 3.13 4.26 19.79
N ASP A 128 3.71 3.68 18.74
CA ASP A 128 5.14 3.80 18.44
C ASP A 128 5.43 4.95 17.46
N TYR A 129 6.13 5.99 17.91
CA TYR A 129 6.50 7.12 17.06
C TYR A 129 7.90 6.93 16.46
N ARG A 130 7.93 6.43 15.23
CA ARG A 130 9.17 6.24 14.45
C ARG A 130 9.31 7.36 13.42
N ARG A 131 10.55 7.75 13.13
CA ARG A 131 10.87 8.77 12.10
C ARG A 131 11.22 8.17 10.74
N GLU A 132 11.78 6.96 10.74
CA GLU A 132 12.28 6.34 9.53
C GLU A 132 11.23 5.42 8.92
N GLY A 133 11.05 5.48 7.60
CA GLY A 133 10.17 4.58 6.87
C GLY A 133 10.74 3.18 6.76
N TRP A 134 9.88 2.14 6.75
CA TRP A 134 10.37 0.77 6.66
C TRP A 134 11.07 0.46 5.33
N LEU A 135 10.61 1.07 4.22
CA LEU A 135 11.30 0.99 2.93
C LEU A 135 12.68 1.66 2.98
N ALA A 136 12.81 2.80 3.66
CA ALA A 136 14.09 3.47 3.83
C ALA A 136 15.04 2.58 4.65
N ARG A 137 14.55 1.93 5.71
CA ARG A 137 15.34 0.95 6.48
C ARG A 137 15.78 -0.26 5.65
N SER A 138 14.93 -0.76 4.75
CA SER A 138 15.31 -1.91 3.91
C SER A 138 16.44 -1.57 2.93
N VAL A 139 16.48 -0.34 2.40
CA VAL A 139 17.55 0.11 1.49
C VAL A 139 18.66 0.95 2.13
N ALA A 140 18.58 1.39 3.39
CA ALA A 140 19.76 1.93 4.09
C ALA A 140 20.87 0.87 4.20
N SER A 141 20.52 -0.40 3.99
CA SER A 141 21.47 -1.50 3.80
C SER A 141 22.12 -1.56 2.39
N GLN A 142 21.59 -0.88 1.35
CA GLN A 142 22.08 -0.86 -0.04
C GLN A 142 21.62 0.38 -0.86
N MET A 143 22.57 1.12 -1.47
CA MET A 143 22.28 2.31 -2.29
C MET A 143 21.40 2.00 -3.53
N HIS A 144 20.18 2.55 -3.57
CA HIS A 144 19.29 2.49 -4.74
C HIS A 144 18.59 3.83 -5.02
N THR A 145 18.21 4.02 -6.28
CA THR A 145 17.59 5.23 -6.82
C THR A 145 16.09 5.26 -6.53
N PHE A 146 15.61 6.28 -5.83
CA PHE A 146 14.18 6.53 -5.61
C PHE A 146 13.63 7.48 -6.68
N GLY A 147 12.44 7.18 -7.20
CA GLY A 147 11.65 8.09 -8.00
C GLY A 147 10.27 8.26 -7.36
N THR A 148 10.03 9.39 -6.72
CA THR A 148 8.68 9.76 -6.26
C THR A 148 7.99 10.55 -7.36
N ALA A 149 6.81 10.12 -7.79
CA ALA A 149 5.94 10.92 -8.65
C ALA A 149 4.77 11.37 -7.76
N GLU A 150 4.82 12.59 -7.23
CA GLU A 150 3.80 13.13 -6.33
C GLU A 150 3.25 14.46 -6.84
N ALA A 151 1.92 14.60 -6.78
CA ALA A 151 1.22 15.88 -6.86
C ALA A 151 0.66 16.19 -5.45
N GLY A 152 1.39 17.00 -4.67
CA GLY A 152 0.96 17.49 -3.36
C GLY A 152 2.10 17.61 -2.33
N PRO A 153 1.99 18.50 -1.31
CA PRO A 153 3.07 18.77 -0.38
C PRO A 153 3.11 17.71 0.73
N PHE A 154 4.18 16.90 0.78
CA PHE A 154 4.53 16.18 2.00
C PHE A 154 5.12 17.14 3.05
N PRO A 155 4.90 16.87 4.35
CA PRO A 155 5.58 17.60 5.41
C PRO A 155 7.09 17.34 5.36
N ALA A 156 7.86 18.43 5.47
CA ALA A 156 9.30 18.45 5.46
C ALA A 156 9.88 17.50 6.53
N GLY A 157 10.75 16.58 6.11
CA GLY A 157 11.45 15.69 7.04
C GLY A 157 12.06 14.43 6.45
N VAL A 158 11.77 14.06 5.20
CA VAL A 158 12.39 12.90 4.54
C VAL A 158 13.36 13.37 3.47
N ASN A 159 14.66 13.23 3.74
CA ASN A 159 15.72 13.52 2.80
C ASN A 159 15.86 12.34 1.81
N MET A 160 14.87 12.18 0.92
CA MET A 160 14.99 11.29 -0.24
C MET A 160 15.68 12.05 -1.37
N PRO A 161 16.63 11.46 -2.11
CA PRO A 161 17.12 12.07 -3.34
C PRO A 161 15.94 12.21 -4.32
N GLN A 162 15.43 13.43 -4.45
CA GLN A 162 14.39 13.80 -5.40
C GLN A 162 15.02 13.84 -6.80
N MET A 163 14.78 12.83 -7.62
CA MET A 163 14.90 13.04 -9.06
C MET A 163 13.68 13.83 -9.54
N ASN A 164 13.86 15.13 -9.71
CA ASN A 164 12.91 15.99 -10.42
C ASN A 164 12.87 15.57 -11.90
N LEU A 165 11.95 14.66 -12.22
CA LEU A 165 11.54 14.44 -13.61
C LEU A 165 10.38 15.40 -13.91
N PRO A 166 10.39 16.09 -15.07
CA PRO A 166 9.33 17.01 -15.45
C PRO A 166 8.10 16.20 -15.87
N PHE A 167 7.26 15.86 -14.90
CA PHE A 167 5.97 15.23 -15.17
C PHE A 167 4.86 16.19 -14.75
N ASP A 168 4.10 16.65 -15.74
CA ASP A 168 2.87 17.39 -15.55
C ASP A 168 1.82 16.45 -14.93
N MET A 169 1.82 16.34 -13.60
CA MET A 169 1.04 15.38 -12.81
C MET A 169 -0.36 15.89 -12.48
N ARG A 170 -1.17 16.21 -13.50
CA ARG A 170 -2.55 16.69 -13.28
C ARG A 170 -3.59 15.58 -13.05
N SER A 171 -3.28 14.33 -13.39
CA SER A 171 -4.18 13.19 -13.21
C SER A 171 -3.45 11.91 -12.77
N PHE A 172 -4.17 11.00 -12.11
CA PHE A 172 -3.63 9.69 -11.70
C PHE A 172 -3.14 8.85 -12.90
N ALA A 173 -3.81 8.95 -14.04
CA ALA A 173 -3.37 8.28 -15.28
C ALA A 173 -1.97 8.75 -15.72
N ALA A 174 -1.69 10.06 -15.66
CA ALA A 174 -0.36 10.59 -15.98
C ALA A 174 0.72 10.07 -14.99
N SER A 175 0.36 9.89 -13.71
CA SER A 175 1.24 9.28 -12.71
C SER A 175 1.54 7.81 -13.02
N CYS A 176 0.54 7.05 -13.48
CA CYS A 176 0.74 5.68 -13.95
C CYS A 176 1.66 5.61 -15.18
N GLU A 177 1.50 6.51 -16.15
CA GLU A 177 2.41 6.59 -17.31
C GLU A 177 3.84 6.94 -16.91
N ALA A 178 4.01 7.86 -15.96
CA ALA A 178 5.31 8.18 -15.40
C ALA A 178 5.95 6.96 -14.72
N ALA A 179 5.16 6.20 -13.96
CA ALA A 179 5.63 4.96 -13.33
C ALA A 179 6.13 3.95 -14.38
N VAL A 180 5.41 3.78 -15.49
CA VAL A 180 5.84 2.92 -16.60
C VAL A 180 7.20 3.34 -17.16
N ARG A 181 7.41 4.64 -17.37
CA ARG A 181 8.70 5.16 -17.86
C ARG A 181 9.83 4.87 -16.87
N VAL A 182 9.61 5.07 -15.58
CA VAL A 182 10.59 4.78 -14.52
C VAL A 182 10.93 3.28 -14.48
N VAL A 183 9.93 2.39 -14.49
CA VAL A 183 10.15 0.93 -14.49
C VAL A 183 11.00 0.48 -15.70
N ARG A 184 10.73 1.04 -16.88
CA ARG A 184 11.49 0.74 -18.10
C ARG A 184 12.92 1.26 -18.02
N ALA A 185 13.12 2.49 -17.54
CA ALA A 185 14.44 3.10 -17.40
C ALA A 185 15.33 2.35 -16.38
N SER A 186 14.73 1.78 -15.34
CA SER A 186 15.46 1.05 -14.29
C SER A 186 15.81 -0.40 -14.64
N ARG A 187 15.50 -0.90 -15.85
CA ARG A 187 15.79 -2.29 -16.28
C ARG A 187 17.22 -2.76 -16.07
N ALA A 188 18.19 -1.89 -16.32
CA ALA A 188 19.61 -2.22 -16.23
C ALA A 188 20.16 -2.15 -14.79
N GLN A 189 19.36 -1.66 -13.84
CA GLN A 189 19.78 -1.51 -12.45
C GLN A 189 19.71 -2.86 -11.73
N ARG A 190 20.70 -3.15 -10.88
CA ARG A 190 20.77 -4.38 -10.07
C ARG A 190 19.87 -4.35 -8.82
N GLY A 191 18.90 -3.45 -8.75
CA GLY A 191 18.05 -3.20 -7.57
C GLY A 191 16.56 -3.35 -7.84
N VAL A 192 15.76 -3.12 -6.80
CA VAL A 192 14.29 -3.02 -6.90
C VAL A 192 13.91 -1.56 -7.09
N THR A 193 13.12 -1.26 -8.11
CA THR A 193 12.53 0.06 -8.33
C THR A 193 11.31 0.22 -7.45
N VAL A 194 11.32 1.17 -6.52
CA VAL A 194 10.16 1.48 -5.67
C VAL A 194 9.55 2.80 -6.12
N ILE A 195 8.24 2.79 -6.41
CA ILE A 195 7.48 3.95 -6.87
C ILE A 195 6.29 4.13 -5.93
N ARG A 196 6.03 5.38 -5.53
CA ARG A 196 4.85 5.76 -4.76
C ARG A 196 3.97 6.66 -5.63
N LEU A 197 2.70 6.31 -5.74
CA LEU A 197 1.64 7.06 -6.41
C LEU A 197 0.57 7.40 -5.37
N ALA A 198 0.01 8.59 -5.43
CA ALA A 198 -1.07 9.01 -4.55
C ALA A 198 -2.35 9.26 -5.36
N LEU A 199 -3.47 8.76 -4.86
CA LEU A 199 -4.81 9.11 -5.31
C LEU A 199 -5.58 9.72 -4.13
N ASN A 200 -5.78 11.03 -4.22
CA ASN A 200 -6.36 11.83 -3.14
C ASN A 200 -7.89 11.88 -3.23
N GLY A 201 -8.53 12.06 -2.07
CA GLY A 201 -9.93 12.42 -2.00
C GLY A 201 -10.87 11.31 -1.56
N PHE A 202 -10.32 10.21 -1.03
CA PHE A 202 -11.12 9.17 -0.36
C PHE A 202 -11.69 9.63 0.99
N ASP A 203 -11.35 10.85 1.43
CA ASP A 203 -11.86 11.42 2.66
C ASP A 203 -13.33 11.84 2.56
N THR A 204 -14.23 10.86 2.63
CA THR A 204 -15.62 10.97 2.15
C THR A 204 -16.64 10.86 3.28
N HIS A 205 -16.71 11.92 4.09
CA HIS A 205 -17.68 12.03 5.20
C HIS A 205 -19.09 12.46 4.77
N GLU A 206 -19.26 12.89 3.51
CA GLU A 206 -20.54 13.35 2.99
C GLU A 206 -20.69 12.99 1.51
N HIS A 207 -21.93 12.69 1.12
CA HIS A 207 -22.35 12.49 -0.28
C HIS A 207 -21.37 11.62 -1.10
N GLN A 208 -20.92 10.52 -0.50
CA GLN A 208 -19.71 9.84 -0.96
C GLN A 208 -19.85 9.11 -2.31
N ALA A 209 -21.05 8.65 -2.67
CA ALA A 209 -21.25 7.67 -3.74
C ALA A 209 -20.59 8.04 -5.07
N ALA A 210 -20.87 9.24 -5.59
CA ALA A 210 -20.32 9.67 -6.89
C ALA A 210 -18.81 9.91 -6.82
N ARG A 211 -18.32 10.47 -5.71
CA ARG A 211 -16.89 10.75 -5.51
C ARG A 211 -16.08 9.46 -5.39
N HIS A 212 -16.52 8.53 -4.56
CA HIS A 212 -15.89 7.22 -4.40
C HIS A 212 -15.88 6.43 -5.72
N ALA A 213 -17.00 6.40 -6.44
CA ALA A 213 -17.08 5.77 -7.75
C ALA A 213 -16.12 6.37 -8.78
N SER A 214 -15.95 7.71 -8.78
CA SER A 214 -15.00 8.41 -9.65
C SER A 214 -13.54 8.09 -9.31
N LEU A 215 -13.20 8.04 -8.02
CA LEU A 215 -11.85 7.68 -7.57
C LEU A 215 -11.50 6.23 -7.93
N LEU A 216 -12.42 5.29 -7.72
CA LEU A 216 -12.22 3.91 -8.12
C LEU A 216 -12.11 3.75 -9.65
N ALA A 217 -12.82 4.57 -10.43
CA ALA A 217 -12.68 4.58 -11.89
C ALA A 217 -11.29 5.08 -12.31
N GLN A 218 -10.82 6.22 -11.74
CA GLN A 218 -9.48 6.74 -11.98
C GLN A 218 -8.40 5.71 -11.64
N PHE A 219 -8.52 5.05 -10.49
CA PHE A 219 -7.63 3.97 -10.10
C PHE A 219 -7.65 2.83 -11.13
N ALA A 220 -8.83 2.33 -11.48
CA ALA A 220 -8.99 1.20 -12.37
C ALA A 220 -8.42 1.48 -13.77
N ASP A 221 -8.74 2.65 -14.35
CA ASP A 221 -8.26 3.05 -15.67
C ASP A 221 -6.73 3.25 -15.68
N GLY A 222 -6.19 3.94 -14.67
CA GLY A 222 -4.75 4.17 -14.55
C GLY A 222 -3.96 2.87 -14.40
N VAL A 223 -4.42 1.96 -13.54
CA VAL A 223 -3.75 0.67 -13.33
C VAL A 223 -3.95 -0.29 -14.51
N ALA A 224 -5.10 -0.26 -15.18
CA ALA A 224 -5.31 -1.03 -16.41
C ALA A 224 -4.34 -0.59 -17.52
N SER A 225 -4.18 0.72 -17.72
CA SER A 225 -3.21 1.30 -18.67
C SER A 225 -1.77 0.93 -18.30
N LEU A 226 -1.41 1.04 -17.02
CA LEU A 226 -0.10 0.62 -16.51
C LEU A 226 0.16 -0.86 -16.78
N ARG A 227 -0.79 -1.73 -16.48
CA ARG A 227 -0.71 -3.18 -16.75
C ARG A 227 -0.50 -3.43 -18.23
N GLN A 228 -1.29 -2.80 -19.10
CA GLN A 228 -1.17 -2.97 -20.55
C GLN A 228 0.24 -2.58 -21.03
N ALA A 229 0.73 -1.40 -20.62
CA ALA A 229 2.01 -0.90 -21.06
C ALA A 229 3.20 -1.74 -20.55
N LEU A 230 3.15 -2.22 -19.29
CA LEU A 230 4.19 -3.08 -18.73
C LEU A 230 4.11 -4.51 -19.28
N THR A 231 2.92 -5.00 -19.65
CA THR A 231 2.77 -6.29 -20.32
C THR A 231 3.40 -6.24 -21.71
N ALA A 232 3.08 -5.21 -22.49
CA ALA A 232 3.66 -5.02 -23.83
C ALA A 232 5.19 -4.90 -23.82
N SER A 233 5.77 -4.34 -22.75
CA SER A 233 7.22 -4.27 -22.61
C SER A 233 7.84 -5.51 -21.95
N GLY A 234 7.03 -6.44 -21.43
CA GLY A 234 7.50 -7.63 -20.72
C GLY A 234 7.95 -7.37 -19.28
N ASP A 235 7.66 -6.19 -18.73
CA ASP A 235 7.98 -5.82 -17.34
C ASP A 235 6.93 -6.27 -16.34
N TRP A 236 5.67 -6.49 -16.77
CA TRP A 236 4.58 -6.84 -15.86
C TRP A 236 4.86 -8.09 -15.02
N ARG A 237 5.58 -9.08 -15.60
CA ARG A 237 6.00 -10.31 -14.91
C ARG A 237 6.84 -10.09 -13.65
N ARG A 238 7.50 -8.92 -13.54
CA ARG A 238 8.39 -8.54 -12.44
C ARG A 238 7.92 -7.28 -11.71
N THR A 239 6.66 -6.89 -11.91
CA THR A 239 6.05 -5.74 -11.24
C THR A 239 5.00 -6.21 -10.25
N LEU A 240 4.99 -5.58 -9.07
CA LEU A 240 3.96 -5.69 -8.05
C LEU A 240 3.38 -4.30 -7.78
N VAL A 241 2.09 -4.14 -8.00
CA VAL A 241 1.31 -2.97 -7.62
C VAL A 241 0.56 -3.30 -6.34
N MET A 242 0.63 -2.44 -5.32
CA MET A 242 -0.07 -2.61 -4.04
C MET A 242 -0.82 -1.35 -3.65
N THR A 243 -2.07 -1.47 -3.25
CA THR A 243 -2.80 -0.33 -2.68
C THR A 243 -2.56 -0.19 -1.19
N ARG A 244 -2.60 1.05 -0.69
CA ARG A 244 -2.63 1.34 0.74
C ARG A 244 -3.73 2.33 1.04
N SER A 245 -4.33 2.18 2.21
CA SER A 245 -5.35 3.05 2.77
C SER A 245 -4.98 3.18 4.24
N GLU A 246 -4.86 4.41 4.72
CA GLU A 246 -4.36 4.68 6.08
C GLU A 246 -5.28 4.12 7.18
N PHE A 247 -6.55 3.94 6.87
CA PHE A 247 -7.55 3.21 7.64
C PHE A 247 -8.72 2.79 6.72
N GLY A 248 -9.71 2.10 7.28
CA GLY A 248 -10.97 1.77 6.62
C GLY A 248 -12.06 2.80 6.86
N ARG A 249 -13.30 2.43 6.53
CA ARG A 249 -14.50 3.24 6.81
C ARG A 249 -15.50 2.49 7.67
N SER A 250 -16.29 3.23 8.43
CA SER A 250 -17.39 2.68 9.24
C SER A 250 -18.33 1.86 8.37
N ALA A 251 -18.88 0.78 8.92
CA ALA A 251 -19.82 -0.06 8.20
C ALA A 251 -21.20 0.62 8.03
N HIS A 252 -21.59 1.43 9.00
CA HIS A 252 -22.77 2.28 8.92
C HIS A 252 -22.51 3.52 8.05
N GLU A 253 -23.43 3.78 7.14
CA GLU A 253 -23.60 5.09 6.51
C GLU A 253 -24.04 6.14 7.55
N ASN A 254 -23.50 7.36 7.45
CA ASN A 254 -23.89 8.48 8.31
C ASN A 254 -25.06 9.29 7.70
N GLU A 255 -25.62 10.23 8.46
CA GLU A 255 -26.76 11.06 8.03
C GLU A 255 -26.44 11.94 6.81
N ALA A 256 -25.16 12.27 6.58
CA ALA A 256 -24.69 13.05 5.46
C ALA A 256 -24.50 12.21 4.17
N ARG A 257 -24.89 10.93 4.17
CA ARG A 257 -24.70 9.99 3.05
C ARG A 257 -23.22 9.77 2.74
N GLY A 258 -22.40 9.75 3.78
CA GLY A 258 -20.97 9.42 3.77
C GLY A 258 -20.65 8.37 4.83
N THR A 259 -19.36 8.24 5.17
CA THR A 259 -18.89 7.27 6.16
C THR A 259 -17.81 7.84 7.07
N GLU A 260 -17.77 7.38 8.32
CA GLU A 260 -16.74 7.76 9.29
C GLU A 260 -15.51 6.87 9.17
N HIS A 261 -14.46 7.18 9.92
CA HIS A 261 -13.24 6.37 9.97
C HIS A 261 -13.54 4.97 10.54
N GLY A 262 -12.88 3.94 10.03
CA GLY A 262 -12.99 2.56 10.52
C GLY A 262 -11.62 1.85 10.58
N ALA A 263 -11.55 0.69 11.24
CA ALA A 263 -10.25 0.07 11.53
C ALA A 263 -9.57 -0.66 10.36
N ALA A 264 -10.34 -1.25 9.44
CA ALA A 264 -9.80 -2.14 8.41
C ALA A 264 -10.37 -1.89 7.01
N ALA A 265 -9.55 -2.14 5.99
CA ALA A 265 -9.91 -2.04 4.58
C ALA A 265 -9.42 -3.25 3.78
N PRO A 266 -10.03 -3.55 2.63
CA PRO A 266 -9.43 -4.42 1.64
C PRO A 266 -8.32 -3.68 0.86
N HIS A 267 -7.26 -4.42 0.52
CA HIS A 267 -6.15 -3.93 -0.28
C HIS A 267 -5.95 -4.79 -1.51
N PHE A 268 -5.51 -4.17 -2.60
CA PHE A 268 -5.29 -4.84 -3.86
C PHE A 268 -3.81 -5.07 -4.11
N VAL A 269 -3.52 -6.23 -4.67
CA VAL A 269 -2.20 -6.59 -5.21
C VAL A 269 -2.37 -7.00 -6.67
N LEU A 270 -1.64 -6.37 -7.58
CA LEU A 270 -1.69 -6.69 -9.01
C LEU A 270 -0.29 -6.90 -9.56
N GLY A 271 -0.10 -7.87 -10.45
CA GLY A 271 1.21 -8.12 -11.05
C GLY A 271 1.32 -9.48 -11.71
N GLY A 272 2.29 -9.67 -12.59
CA GLY A 272 2.52 -10.99 -13.20
C GLY A 272 3.10 -12.02 -12.22
N ALA A 273 3.69 -11.57 -11.11
CA ALA A 273 4.13 -12.44 -10.00
C ALA A 273 3.02 -12.70 -8.97
N VAL A 274 1.83 -12.10 -9.12
CA VAL A 274 0.71 -12.25 -8.18
C VAL A 274 -0.06 -13.53 -8.46
N ARG A 275 -0.41 -14.24 -7.38
CA ARG A 275 -1.44 -15.26 -7.38
C ARG A 275 -2.77 -14.59 -7.10
N GLY A 276 -3.63 -14.47 -8.12
CA GLY A 276 -4.94 -13.84 -7.97
C GLY A 276 -5.89 -14.61 -7.05
N GLY A 277 -6.90 -13.91 -6.53
CA GLY A 277 -7.90 -14.47 -5.62
C GLY A 277 -8.22 -13.59 -4.41
N LEU A 278 -9.10 -14.09 -3.55
CA LEU A 278 -9.42 -13.47 -2.25
C LEU A 278 -8.53 -14.07 -1.16
N PHE A 279 -7.98 -13.20 -0.31
CA PHE A 279 -7.14 -13.57 0.83
C PHE A 279 -7.65 -12.89 2.10
N GLY A 280 -7.51 -13.58 3.23
CA GLY A 280 -8.09 -13.15 4.50
C GLY A 280 -9.60 -13.42 4.55
N ASP A 281 -10.18 -13.12 5.70
CA ASP A 281 -11.60 -13.35 5.95
C ASP A 281 -12.45 -12.23 5.35
N ALA A 282 -13.66 -12.58 4.92
CA ALA A 282 -14.69 -11.60 4.58
C ALA A 282 -15.03 -10.73 5.82
N PRO A 283 -15.45 -9.47 5.64
CA PRO A 283 -15.80 -8.60 6.76
C PRO A 283 -16.96 -9.22 7.57
N ASN A 284 -16.81 -9.25 8.90
CA ASN A 284 -17.87 -9.68 9.82
C ASN A 284 -18.75 -8.49 10.20
N LEU A 285 -19.90 -8.35 9.53
CA LEU A 285 -20.86 -7.26 9.79
C LEU A 285 -21.76 -7.49 11.02
N GLU A 286 -21.65 -8.64 11.69
CA GLU A 286 -22.31 -8.89 12.98
C GLU A 286 -21.49 -8.36 14.16
N GLN A 287 -20.17 -8.23 13.98
CA GLN A 287 -19.22 -7.87 15.03
C GLN A 287 -18.35 -6.71 14.57
N LEU A 288 -18.89 -5.51 14.70
CA LEU A 288 -18.16 -4.27 14.44
C LEU A 288 -17.35 -3.86 15.67
N ASP A 289 -16.31 -3.04 15.45
CA ASP A 289 -15.57 -2.41 16.55
C ASP A 289 -16.43 -1.33 17.26
N ALA A 290 -15.87 -0.74 18.32
CA ALA A 290 -16.55 0.29 19.12
C ALA A 290 -16.95 1.54 18.32
N ASP A 291 -16.32 1.76 17.16
CA ASP A 291 -16.56 2.89 16.26
C ASP A 291 -17.47 2.50 15.09
N GLY A 292 -17.99 1.26 15.07
CA GLY A 292 -18.82 0.74 13.99
C GLY A 292 -18.02 0.37 12.73
N GLY A 293 -16.69 0.23 12.84
CA GLY A 293 -15.79 -0.22 11.79
C GLY A 293 -15.68 -1.74 11.70
N VAL A 294 -15.27 -2.23 10.53
CA VAL A 294 -14.87 -3.63 10.37
C VAL A 294 -13.57 -3.86 11.13
N GLN A 295 -13.53 -4.90 11.96
CA GLN A 295 -12.34 -5.28 12.72
C GLN A 295 -11.22 -5.78 11.80
N ALA A 296 -9.98 -5.41 12.12
CA ALA A 296 -8.81 -5.93 11.42
C ALA A 296 -8.57 -7.40 11.80
N SER A 297 -8.52 -8.28 10.80
CA SER A 297 -8.11 -9.69 10.94
C SER A 297 -6.69 -9.94 10.47
N ILE A 298 -6.13 -9.02 9.67
CA ILE A 298 -4.76 -9.05 9.17
C ILE A 298 -4.04 -7.78 9.61
N ASP A 299 -2.92 -7.96 10.31
CA ASP A 299 -2.00 -6.86 10.61
C ASP A 299 -1.38 -6.34 9.31
N PHE A 300 -1.49 -5.03 9.04
CA PHE A 300 -0.91 -4.41 7.85
C PHE A 300 0.59 -4.63 7.69
N ARG A 301 1.30 -4.84 8.79
CA ARG A 301 2.74 -5.14 8.76
C ARG A 301 2.99 -6.49 8.11
N ARG A 302 2.08 -7.47 8.23
CA ARG A 302 2.11 -8.73 7.46
C ARG A 302 2.02 -8.47 5.95
N PHE A 303 1.15 -7.54 5.56
CA PHE A 303 0.98 -7.13 4.17
C PHE A 303 2.25 -6.47 3.60
N CYS A 304 2.86 -5.54 4.37
CA CYS A 304 4.15 -4.93 4.03
C CYS A 304 5.31 -5.94 4.01
N ALA A 305 5.37 -6.84 5.00
CA ALA A 305 6.39 -7.89 5.11
C ALA A 305 6.36 -8.83 3.90
N THR A 306 5.16 -9.25 3.48
CA THR A 306 5.01 -10.11 2.29
C THR A 306 5.55 -9.43 1.03
N ALA A 307 5.35 -8.11 0.89
CA ALA A 307 5.89 -7.34 -0.23
C ALA A 307 7.43 -7.25 -0.21
N LEU A 308 7.99 -7.05 0.99
CA LEU A 308 9.44 -7.04 1.20
C LEU A 308 10.05 -8.37 0.78
N ASP A 309 9.51 -9.47 1.30
CA ASP A 309 10.02 -10.81 1.05
C ASP A 309 9.90 -11.18 -0.45
N ALA A 310 8.92 -10.65 -1.18
CA ALA A 310 8.75 -10.83 -2.63
C ALA A 310 9.79 -10.05 -3.48
N CYS A 311 10.31 -8.95 -2.94
CA CYS A 311 11.24 -8.05 -3.63
C CYS A 311 12.70 -8.36 -3.27
N TRP A 312 12.96 -8.74 -2.02
CA TRP A 312 14.30 -8.97 -1.49
C TRP A 312 14.37 -10.30 -0.74
N SER A 313 15.43 -11.10 -0.92
CA SER A 313 15.67 -12.29 -0.09
C SER A 313 16.21 -11.91 1.29
N VAL A 314 15.34 -11.34 2.13
CA VAL A 314 15.64 -10.98 3.53
C VAL A 314 14.51 -11.48 4.39
N ALA A 315 14.82 -11.79 5.65
CA ALA A 315 13.80 -11.77 6.67
C ALA A 315 13.26 -10.33 6.77
N SER A 316 11.99 -10.10 6.50
CA SER A 316 11.31 -8.82 6.77
C SER A 316 11.37 -8.41 8.25
N ALA A 317 11.59 -9.37 9.15
CA ALA A 317 11.55 -9.18 10.61
C ALA A 317 12.44 -8.05 11.15
N PRO A 318 13.72 -7.88 10.77
CA PRO A 318 14.55 -6.77 11.25
C PRO A 318 14.10 -5.40 10.72
N VAL A 319 13.39 -5.36 9.59
CA VAL A 319 12.87 -4.12 8.99
C VAL A 319 11.53 -3.73 9.61
N ILE A 320 10.63 -4.69 9.76
CA ILE A 320 9.25 -4.50 10.23
C ILE A 320 9.17 -4.50 11.76
N GLY A 321 10.08 -5.19 12.43
CA GLY A 321 10.17 -5.31 13.89
C GLY A 321 9.66 -6.65 14.44
N GLN A 322 9.05 -7.50 13.60
CA GLN A 322 8.62 -8.86 13.97
C GLN A 322 8.48 -9.75 12.74
N SER A 323 8.52 -11.07 12.95
CA SER A 323 8.32 -12.06 11.90
C SER A 323 6.84 -12.25 11.60
N PHE A 324 6.52 -12.44 10.32
CA PHE A 324 5.18 -12.79 9.85
C PHE A 324 5.25 -13.99 8.91
N GLU A 325 4.25 -14.87 8.98
CA GLU A 325 4.02 -15.81 7.89
C GLU A 325 3.55 -15.02 6.65
N PRO A 326 4.19 -15.17 5.47
CA PRO A 326 3.79 -14.44 4.28
C PRO A 326 2.33 -14.67 3.90
N LEU A 327 1.66 -13.64 3.38
CA LEU A 327 0.37 -13.83 2.75
C LEU A 327 0.54 -14.53 1.41
N PRO A 328 -0.34 -15.45 1.03
CA PRO A 328 -0.07 -16.33 -0.09
C PRO A 328 -0.57 -15.68 -1.41
N PHE A 329 -0.26 -14.40 -1.63
CA PHE A 329 -0.63 -13.66 -2.85
C PHE A 329 0.52 -13.55 -3.87
N VAL A 330 1.71 -14.03 -3.53
CA VAL A 330 2.87 -14.08 -4.44
C VAL A 330 3.03 -15.52 -4.94
N ARG A 331 3.28 -15.70 -6.23
CA ARG A 331 3.55 -17.03 -6.81
C ARG A 331 4.90 -17.55 -6.28
N ALA A 332 4.93 -18.83 -5.93
CA ALA A 332 6.17 -19.55 -5.59
C ALA A 332 7.05 -19.76 -6.83
#